data_AF-A0A535CDP2-F1
#
_entry.id   AF-A0A535CDP2-F1
#
_cell.length_a   1.000
_cell.length_b   1.000
_cell.length_c   1.000
_cell.angle_alpha   90.00
_cell.angle_beta   90.00
_cell.angle_gamma   90.00
#
_symmetry.space_group_name_H-M   'P 1'
#
loop_
_entity.id
_entity.type
_entity.pdbx_description
1 polymer ?
#
loop_
_entity_poly.entity_id
_entity_poly.type
_entity_poly.pdbx_seq_one_letter_code
_entity_poly.pdbx_strand_id
1 'polypeptide(L)'
;MRRLLPRAVAVATILLVLLAVTVLALRGTGVGIALGPLVSPTPAARATPPASTAGSPSPGNAHLFGQIETQVRALRGLAAPNLAAPDIVTRAQLEAELRGRFDRDYPPARRAADNVLLRALGLLTRGQDIGQLQLRLLSGQVIGFYDDQTKHLTLVSDSGIGPGVKITYAHEYTHALQDKTFRLASLQLYAVGEDDRDLARLSLVEGDATTVMLRWAIDHMTPQELLGVSQGPVPDMTGIPAWMVDELEVPYTAGAQFVARLVASGGWSAVDAAFRAPPASTEQILHYDKYVSRQAPVKVAAPALASALGGGWREVPADTMGEAMVRIWLRGLGVAQDEAQGAAEGWGGDRVVAASGPGGASAVAWHLAWDAPGDATQFAKTYQRIAGRIKLAARLVPLSNRETLVVQASSTAIVDRAVAALR
;
A
#
# COMPACT_ATOMS: atom_id res chain seq x y z
N MET A 1 -15.04 23.91 -9.43
CA MET A 1 -13.90 23.57 -8.55
C MET A 1 -13.59 22.09 -8.75
N ARG A 2 -12.52 21.75 -9.48
CA ARG A 2 -12.12 20.35 -9.72
C ARG A 2 -11.55 19.77 -8.43
N ARG A 3 -12.18 18.72 -7.92
CA ARG A 3 -11.75 17.98 -6.71
C ARG A 3 -10.48 17.21 -7.06
N LEU A 4 -9.42 17.37 -6.25
CA LEU A 4 -8.17 16.62 -6.38
C LEU A 4 -8.37 15.22 -5.78
N LEU A 5 -7.80 14.17 -6.39
CA LEU A 5 -7.80 12.78 -5.89
C LEU A 5 -6.50 12.47 -5.06
N PRO A 6 -6.51 11.50 -4.11
CA PRO A 6 -5.44 11.24 -3.12
C PRO A 6 -4.34 10.18 -3.39
N ARG A 7 -3.46 9.93 -2.38
CA ARG A 7 -2.12 9.28 -2.42
C ARG A 7 -2.12 7.76 -2.36
N ALA A 8 -3.06 7.13 -1.65
CA ALA A 8 -3.02 5.67 -1.44
C ALA A 8 -3.19 4.95 -2.79
N VAL A 9 -2.10 4.36 -3.29
CA VAL A 9 -1.99 3.65 -4.57
C VAL A 9 -2.77 4.36 -5.68
N ALA A 10 -2.15 5.37 -6.29
CA ALA A 10 -2.72 6.14 -7.39
C ALA A 10 -2.87 5.32 -8.70
N VAL A 11 -3.66 4.25 -8.62
CA VAL A 11 -4.39 3.63 -9.71
C VAL A 11 -5.81 3.47 -9.19
N ALA A 12 -6.53 4.60 -9.12
CA ALA A 12 -7.76 4.81 -8.37
C ALA A 12 -9.00 4.00 -8.83
N THR A 13 -8.78 3.02 -9.69
CA THR A 13 -9.81 2.14 -10.26
C THR A 13 -9.36 0.70 -10.33
N ILE A 14 -8.12 0.41 -9.92
CA ILE A 14 -7.47 -0.83 -10.26
C ILE A 14 -6.93 -1.46 -8.98
N LEU A 15 -7.49 -2.60 -8.62
CA LEU A 15 -6.96 -3.46 -7.57
C LEU A 15 -5.91 -4.35 -8.22
N LEU A 16 -4.70 -4.33 -7.67
CA LEU A 16 -3.53 -4.88 -8.32
C LEU A 16 -3.17 -6.20 -7.65
N VAL A 17 -2.61 -7.14 -8.40
CA VAL A 17 -1.83 -8.22 -7.80
C VAL A 17 -0.37 -7.98 -8.04
N LEU A 18 0.43 -8.12 -6.98
CA LEU A 18 1.87 -7.92 -7.01
C LEU A 18 2.61 -9.26 -7.02
N LEU A 19 3.62 -9.35 -7.88
CA LEU A 19 4.49 -10.52 -7.96
C LEU A 19 5.22 -10.80 -6.63
N ALA A 20 5.76 -9.76 -6.00
CA ALA A 20 6.49 -9.90 -4.73
C ALA A 20 5.61 -10.46 -3.61
N VAL A 21 4.38 -9.99 -3.48
CA VAL A 21 3.39 -10.47 -2.50
C VAL A 21 3.04 -11.93 -2.75
N THR A 22 2.77 -12.30 -4.00
CA THR A 22 2.43 -13.68 -4.37
C THR A 22 3.56 -14.65 -4.01
N VAL A 23 4.81 -14.27 -4.28
CA VAL A 23 6.00 -15.06 -3.94
C VAL A 23 6.22 -15.11 -2.42
N LEU A 24 6.10 -13.98 -1.72
CA LEU A 24 6.32 -13.88 -0.27
C LEU A 24 5.28 -14.67 0.51
N ALA A 25 3.99 -14.57 0.13
CA ALA A 25 2.91 -15.28 0.80
C ALA A 25 3.06 -16.80 0.66
N LEU A 26 3.50 -17.30 -0.49
CA LEU A 26 3.79 -18.73 -0.68
C LEU A 26 5.06 -19.20 0.05
N ARG A 27 6.04 -18.31 0.27
CA ARG A 27 7.23 -18.62 1.08
C ARG A 27 6.96 -18.58 2.59
N GLY A 28 6.03 -17.72 3.04
CA GLY A 28 5.68 -17.54 4.47
C GLY A 28 4.70 -18.56 5.04
N THR A 29 3.99 -19.32 4.20
CA THR A 29 3.01 -20.36 4.63
C THR A 29 3.63 -21.65 5.14
N GLY A 30 4.97 -21.76 5.22
CA GLY A 30 5.61 -22.88 5.92
C GLY A 30 5.36 -24.25 5.29
N VAL A 31 5.30 -24.34 3.94
CA VAL A 31 5.63 -25.60 3.27
C VAL A 31 7.12 -25.83 3.52
N GLY A 32 7.43 -26.55 4.59
CA GLY A 32 8.79 -26.87 5.00
C GLY A 32 9.51 -27.65 3.90
N ILE A 33 10.29 -26.95 3.08
CA ILE A 33 11.43 -27.53 2.40
C ILE A 33 12.64 -26.96 3.13
N ALA A 34 13.31 -27.81 3.90
CA ALA A 34 14.58 -27.50 4.52
C ALA A 34 15.56 -27.02 3.44
N LEU A 35 15.81 -25.71 3.38
CA LEU A 35 16.86 -25.15 2.56
C LEU A 35 18.17 -25.36 3.33
N GLY A 36 18.92 -26.40 2.97
CA GLY A 36 20.35 -26.48 3.24
C GLY A 36 21.10 -25.29 2.61
N PRO A 37 22.38 -25.07 2.97
CA PRO A 37 23.10 -23.86 2.59
C PRO A 37 23.10 -23.65 1.07
N LEU A 38 22.69 -22.43 0.68
CA LEU A 38 22.64 -21.94 -0.69
C LEU A 38 24.03 -22.02 -1.35
N VAL A 39 24.19 -22.91 -2.32
CA VAL A 39 25.30 -22.84 -3.28
C VAL A 39 24.87 -21.91 -4.41
N SER A 40 25.60 -20.81 -4.59
CA SER A 40 25.40 -19.87 -5.70
C SER A 40 25.57 -20.57 -7.05
N PRO A 41 24.58 -20.57 -7.97
CA PRO A 41 24.82 -21.00 -9.33
C PRO A 41 25.40 -19.85 -10.16
N THR A 42 26.46 -20.17 -10.90
CA THR A 42 27.09 -19.34 -11.93
C THR A 42 26.08 -18.97 -13.03
N PRO A 43 26.10 -17.74 -13.59
CA PRO A 43 25.13 -17.33 -14.61
C PRO A 43 25.38 -18.07 -15.94
N ALA A 44 24.39 -18.82 -16.42
CA ALA A 44 24.36 -19.30 -17.80
C ALA A 44 23.63 -18.27 -18.68
N ALA A 45 24.22 -17.93 -19.83
CA ALA A 45 23.64 -17.01 -20.80
C ALA A 45 22.30 -17.57 -21.34
N ARG A 46 21.22 -16.79 -21.22
CA ARG A 46 19.88 -17.16 -21.68
C ARG A 46 19.68 -16.62 -23.10
N ALA A 47 19.37 -17.51 -24.05
CA ALA A 47 18.95 -17.13 -25.39
C ALA A 47 17.57 -16.44 -25.35
N THR A 48 17.41 -15.38 -26.14
CA THR A 48 16.17 -14.60 -26.27
C THR A 48 15.13 -15.38 -27.09
N PRO A 49 13.94 -15.70 -26.55
CA PRO A 49 12.85 -16.25 -27.36
C PRO A 49 12.24 -15.19 -28.28
N PRO A 50 11.67 -15.56 -29.44
CA PRO A 50 10.97 -14.62 -30.31
C PRO A 50 9.69 -14.09 -29.64
N ALA A 51 9.33 -12.85 -29.97
CA ALA A 51 8.15 -12.16 -29.45
C ALA A 51 6.86 -12.94 -29.74
N SER A 52 6.14 -13.32 -28.68
CA SER A 52 4.80 -13.90 -28.79
C SER A 52 3.77 -12.78 -28.88
N THR A 53 2.88 -12.86 -29.86
CA THR A 53 1.74 -11.95 -30.00
C THR A 53 0.67 -12.27 -28.95
N ALA A 54 0.17 -11.24 -28.26
CA ALA A 54 -0.97 -11.35 -27.36
C ALA A 54 -2.15 -12.01 -28.08
N GLY A 55 -2.57 -13.18 -27.61
CA GLY A 55 -3.62 -13.99 -28.22
C GLY A 55 -4.96 -13.80 -27.52
N SER A 56 -6.04 -13.68 -28.31
CA SER A 56 -7.41 -13.83 -27.81
C SER A 56 -7.59 -15.16 -27.07
N PRO A 57 -8.50 -15.24 -26.07
CA PRO A 57 -8.68 -16.45 -25.29
C PRO A 57 -9.05 -17.64 -26.19
N SER A 58 -8.23 -18.69 -26.17
CA SER A 58 -8.57 -19.97 -26.81
C SER A 58 -9.78 -20.59 -26.09
N PRO A 59 -10.56 -21.49 -26.74
CA PRO A 59 -11.65 -22.22 -26.06
C PRO A 59 -11.19 -22.95 -24.79
N GLY A 60 -9.94 -23.43 -24.76
CA GLY A 60 -9.34 -24.06 -23.58
C GLY A 60 -9.11 -23.08 -22.42
N ASN A 61 -8.78 -21.82 -22.72
CA ASN A 61 -8.59 -20.77 -21.71
C ASN A 61 -9.93 -20.40 -21.06
N ALA A 62 -11.00 -20.31 -21.85
CA ALA A 62 -12.34 -20.00 -21.34
C ALA A 62 -12.83 -21.06 -20.34
N HIS A 63 -12.60 -22.34 -20.64
CA HIS A 63 -12.94 -23.42 -19.71
C HIS A 63 -12.13 -23.35 -18.41
N LEU A 64 -10.81 -23.13 -18.50
CA LEU A 64 -9.94 -22.98 -17.33
C LEU A 64 -10.39 -21.83 -16.42
N PHE A 65 -10.66 -20.65 -16.98
CA PHE A 65 -11.13 -19.51 -16.20
C PHE A 65 -12.48 -19.80 -15.55
N GLY A 66 -13.44 -20.37 -16.28
CA GLY A 66 -14.74 -20.77 -15.70
C GLY A 66 -14.63 -21.78 -14.55
N GLN A 67 -13.64 -22.67 -14.58
CA GLN A 67 -13.33 -23.56 -13.47
C GLN A 67 -12.81 -22.78 -12.24
N ILE A 68 -11.84 -21.88 -12.42
CA ILE A 68 -11.30 -21.04 -11.35
C ILE A 68 -12.42 -20.19 -10.73
N GLU A 69 -13.25 -19.56 -11.55
CA GLU A 69 -14.39 -18.77 -11.06
C GLU A 69 -15.32 -19.61 -10.17
N THR A 70 -15.62 -20.85 -10.58
CA THR A 70 -16.47 -21.75 -9.81
C THR A 70 -15.85 -22.10 -8.46
N GLN A 71 -14.55 -22.37 -8.44
CA GLN A 71 -13.79 -22.67 -7.22
C GLN A 71 -13.74 -21.46 -6.28
N VAL A 72 -13.42 -20.27 -6.80
CA VAL A 72 -13.38 -19.03 -6.02
C VAL A 72 -14.74 -18.70 -5.42
N ARG A 73 -15.85 -18.88 -6.16
CA ARG A 73 -17.20 -18.72 -5.61
C ARG A 73 -17.52 -19.72 -4.50
N ALA A 74 -17.10 -20.97 -4.66
CA ALA A 74 -17.30 -21.99 -3.64
C ALA A 74 -16.53 -21.66 -2.36
N LEU A 75 -15.32 -21.09 -2.48
CA LEU A 75 -14.51 -20.66 -1.35
C LEU A 75 -15.10 -19.44 -0.63
N ARG A 76 -15.45 -18.39 -1.39
CA ARG A 76 -15.79 -17.07 -0.82
C ARG A 76 -17.28 -16.86 -0.56
N GLY A 77 -18.15 -17.62 -1.24
CA GLY A 77 -19.60 -17.60 -1.04
C GLY A 77 -20.35 -16.40 -1.63
N LEU A 78 -19.69 -15.59 -2.46
CA LEU A 78 -20.29 -14.38 -3.06
C LEU A 78 -20.93 -14.66 -4.43
N ALA A 79 -21.88 -13.80 -4.82
CA ALA A 79 -22.62 -13.94 -6.06
C ALA A 79 -21.76 -13.61 -7.29
N ALA A 80 -21.80 -14.47 -8.32
CA ALA A 80 -21.02 -14.33 -9.54
C ALA A 80 -21.26 -12.98 -10.25
N PRO A 81 -20.23 -12.18 -10.58
CA PRO A 81 -20.37 -10.99 -11.41
C PRO A 81 -20.74 -11.35 -12.86
N ASN A 82 -21.28 -10.37 -13.59
CA ASN A 82 -21.41 -10.47 -15.05
C ASN A 82 -20.16 -9.82 -15.66
N LEU A 83 -19.22 -10.64 -16.14
CA LEU A 83 -17.93 -10.19 -16.68
C LEU A 83 -17.71 -10.74 -18.07
N ALA A 84 -16.97 -9.99 -18.88
CA ALA A 84 -16.32 -10.52 -20.06
C ALA A 84 -15.13 -11.41 -19.67
N ALA A 85 -14.62 -12.18 -20.63
CA ALA A 85 -13.35 -12.89 -20.46
C ALA A 85 -12.22 -11.89 -20.14
N PRO A 86 -11.20 -12.29 -19.36
CA PRO A 86 -10.10 -11.40 -19.03
C PRO A 86 -9.26 -11.06 -20.27
N ASP A 87 -8.79 -9.82 -20.34
CA ASP A 87 -7.78 -9.39 -21.29
C ASP A 87 -6.41 -9.92 -20.85
N ILE A 88 -5.65 -10.50 -21.78
CA ILE A 88 -4.28 -10.95 -21.52
C ILE A 88 -3.33 -10.02 -22.26
N VAL A 89 -2.53 -9.26 -21.49
CA VAL A 89 -1.62 -8.25 -22.01
C VAL A 89 -0.17 -8.61 -21.72
N THR A 90 0.74 -8.16 -22.57
CA THR A 90 2.18 -8.25 -22.33
C THR A 90 2.64 -7.20 -21.31
N ARG A 91 3.83 -7.38 -20.75
CA ARG A 91 4.46 -6.38 -19.86
C ARG A 91 4.54 -5.00 -20.52
N ALA A 92 4.89 -4.95 -21.81
CA ALA A 92 5.02 -3.71 -22.56
C ALA A 92 3.65 -3.02 -22.77
N GLN A 93 2.58 -3.81 -22.98
CA GLN A 93 1.22 -3.28 -23.08
C GLN A 93 0.75 -2.71 -21.74
N LEU A 94 1.00 -3.41 -20.62
CA LEU A 94 0.71 -2.90 -19.27
C LEU A 94 1.41 -1.56 -19.02
N GLU A 95 2.70 -1.45 -19.35
CA GLU A 95 3.47 -0.22 -19.15
C GLU A 95 2.89 0.96 -19.96
N ALA A 96 2.47 0.72 -21.20
CA ALA A 96 1.80 1.72 -22.03
C ALA A 96 0.44 2.13 -21.46
N GLU A 97 -0.33 1.15 -20.96
CA GLU A 97 -1.63 1.38 -20.34
C GLU A 97 -1.53 2.20 -19.04
N LEU A 98 -0.62 1.82 -18.14
CA LEU A 98 -0.37 2.55 -16.89
C LEU A 98 0.07 4.00 -17.19
N ARG A 99 0.92 4.21 -18.20
CA ARG A 99 1.29 5.56 -18.65
C ARG A 99 0.11 6.36 -19.17
N GLY A 100 -0.74 5.75 -20.00
CA GLY A 100 -1.90 6.42 -20.59
C GLY A 100 -2.93 6.86 -19.55
N ARG A 101 -2.99 6.15 -18.42
CA ARG A 101 -3.92 6.43 -17.31
C ARG A 101 -3.31 7.28 -16.20
N PHE A 102 -2.00 7.49 -16.21
CA PHE A 102 -1.24 8.05 -15.09
C PHE A 102 -1.74 9.43 -14.62
N ASP A 103 -2.04 10.35 -15.53
CA ASP A 103 -2.53 11.69 -15.16
C ASP A 103 -3.98 11.69 -14.67
N ARG A 104 -4.77 10.70 -15.07
CA ARG A 104 -6.15 10.51 -14.60
C ARG A 104 -6.15 9.96 -13.17
N ASP A 105 -5.36 8.92 -12.94
CA ASP A 105 -5.37 8.18 -11.68
C ASP A 105 -4.47 8.84 -10.61
N TYR A 106 -3.40 9.52 -11.04
CA TYR A 106 -2.49 10.26 -10.17
C TYR A 106 -2.29 11.71 -10.63
N PRO A 107 -3.25 12.63 -10.46
CA PRO A 107 -3.18 13.96 -11.07
C PRO A 107 -1.90 14.76 -10.76
N PRO A 108 -1.36 15.55 -11.72
CA PRO A 108 -0.11 16.30 -11.55
C PRO A 108 -0.03 17.16 -10.27
N ALA A 109 -1.14 17.81 -9.89
CA ALA A 109 -1.19 18.64 -8.69
C ALA A 109 -1.04 17.81 -7.40
N ARG A 110 -1.58 16.57 -7.37
CA ARG A 110 -1.38 15.66 -6.24
C ARG A 110 0.06 15.17 -6.20
N ARG A 111 0.63 14.74 -7.33
CA ARG A 111 2.06 14.37 -7.43
C ARG A 111 2.99 15.47 -6.91
N ALA A 112 2.70 16.72 -7.23
CA ALA A 112 3.46 17.86 -6.74
C ALA A 112 3.34 18.00 -5.21
N ALA A 113 2.13 17.87 -4.65
CA ALA A 113 1.90 17.91 -3.21
C ALA A 113 2.63 16.78 -2.45
N ASP A 114 2.62 15.58 -3.02
CA ASP A 114 3.26 14.39 -2.46
C ASP A 114 4.76 14.48 -2.48
N ASN A 115 5.32 14.95 -3.59
CA ASN A 115 6.73 15.28 -3.68
C ASN A 115 7.17 16.31 -2.62
N VAL A 116 6.34 17.32 -2.30
CA VAL A 116 6.65 18.27 -1.22
C VAL A 116 6.63 17.58 0.14
N LEU A 117 5.57 16.82 0.45
CA LEU A 117 5.45 16.12 1.72
C LEU A 117 6.57 15.10 1.94
N LEU A 118 6.77 14.18 0.99
CA LEU A 118 7.72 13.08 1.13
C LEU A 118 9.18 13.57 1.18
N ARG A 119 9.51 14.66 0.48
CA ARG A 119 10.83 15.31 0.63
C ARG A 119 10.97 15.97 2.00
N ALA A 120 9.92 16.63 2.50
CA ALA A 120 9.94 17.25 3.82
C ALA A 120 9.98 16.22 4.97
N LEU A 121 9.46 15.01 4.75
CA LEU A 121 9.59 13.86 5.66
C LEU A 121 10.95 13.15 5.58
N GLY A 122 11.78 13.51 4.59
CA GLY A 122 13.08 12.88 4.34
C GLY A 122 13.03 11.56 3.56
N LEU A 123 11.86 11.16 3.06
CA LEU A 123 11.65 9.90 2.32
C LEU A 123 12.06 9.99 0.85
N LEU A 124 12.12 11.21 0.29
CA LEU A 124 12.62 11.48 -1.05
C LEU A 124 13.79 12.46 -1.03
N THR A 125 14.76 12.22 -1.92
CA THR A 125 15.80 13.19 -2.26
C THR A 125 15.26 14.26 -3.21
N ARG A 126 16.00 15.37 -3.39
CA ARG A 126 15.63 16.46 -4.32
C ARG A 126 15.50 15.99 -5.78
N GLY A 127 16.29 14.99 -6.18
CA GLY A 127 16.29 14.46 -7.56
C GLY A 127 15.28 13.35 -7.82
N GLN A 128 14.64 12.82 -6.78
CA GLN A 128 13.60 11.81 -6.92
C GLN A 128 12.23 12.45 -7.16
N ASP A 129 11.42 11.79 -7.98
CA ASP A 129 10.02 12.12 -8.23
C ASP A 129 9.15 10.91 -7.87
N ILE A 130 8.16 11.12 -6.99
CA ILE A 130 7.28 10.03 -6.54
C ILE A 130 6.51 9.40 -7.70
N GLY A 131 6.07 10.20 -8.67
CA GLY A 131 5.30 9.71 -9.79
C GLY A 131 6.11 8.76 -10.69
N GLN A 132 7.35 9.14 -11.01
CA GLN A 132 8.26 8.28 -11.77
C GLN A 132 8.68 7.02 -10.99
N LEU A 133 8.87 7.12 -9.69
CA LEU A 133 9.15 5.97 -8.84
C LEU A 133 7.98 5.00 -8.81
N GLN A 134 6.76 5.51 -8.63
CA GLN A 134 5.56 4.70 -8.60
C GLN A 134 5.29 4.04 -9.95
N LEU A 135 5.40 4.77 -11.06
CA LEU A 135 5.22 4.17 -12.39
C LEU A 135 6.23 3.03 -12.64
N ARG A 136 7.49 3.21 -12.24
CA ARG A 136 8.51 2.14 -12.33
C ARG A 136 8.18 0.94 -11.46
N LEU A 137 7.79 1.19 -10.20
CA LEU A 137 7.41 0.14 -9.27
C LEU A 137 6.22 -0.66 -9.82
N LEU A 138 5.12 0.00 -10.16
CA LEU A 138 3.90 -0.66 -10.63
C LEU A 138 4.12 -1.39 -11.96
N SER A 139 4.81 -0.78 -12.92
CA SER A 139 5.11 -1.43 -14.20
C SER A 139 5.92 -2.72 -14.05
N GLY A 140 6.76 -2.82 -13.01
CA GLY A 140 7.54 -4.02 -12.70
C GLY A 140 6.84 -5.06 -11.82
N GLN A 141 5.89 -4.66 -10.96
CA GLN A 141 5.26 -5.56 -9.99
C GLN A 141 3.93 -6.16 -10.44
N VAL A 142 3.13 -5.40 -11.17
CA VAL A 142 1.72 -5.74 -11.42
C VAL A 142 1.65 -6.97 -12.33
N ILE A 143 0.95 -8.00 -11.91
CA ILE A 143 0.79 -9.26 -12.69
C ILE A 143 -0.65 -9.52 -13.12
N GLY A 144 -1.58 -8.72 -12.62
CA GLY A 144 -2.97 -8.66 -13.03
C GLY A 144 -3.65 -7.51 -12.32
N PHE A 145 -4.85 -7.20 -12.79
CA PHE A 145 -5.72 -6.27 -12.10
C PHE A 145 -7.20 -6.37 -12.48
N TYR A 146 -8.06 -5.92 -11.56
CA TYR A 146 -9.48 -5.66 -11.79
C TYR A 146 -9.75 -4.17 -11.81
N ASP A 147 -10.39 -3.68 -12.88
CA ASP A 147 -10.82 -2.30 -13.01
C ASP A 147 -12.28 -2.12 -12.55
N ASP A 148 -12.50 -1.45 -11.43
CA ASP A 148 -13.82 -1.27 -10.82
C ASP A 148 -14.70 -0.23 -11.53
N GLN A 149 -14.20 0.51 -12.51
CA GLN A 149 -15.01 1.44 -13.31
C GLN A 149 -15.53 0.77 -14.56
N THR A 150 -14.61 0.12 -15.29
CA THR A 150 -14.91 -0.55 -16.55
C THR A 150 -15.47 -1.96 -16.33
N LYS A 151 -15.23 -2.55 -15.15
CA LYS A 151 -15.57 -3.94 -14.79
C LYS A 151 -14.82 -4.97 -15.65
N HIS A 152 -13.59 -4.65 -16.02
CA HIS A 152 -12.71 -5.52 -16.81
C HIS A 152 -11.60 -6.12 -15.94
N LEU A 153 -11.23 -7.37 -16.26
CA LEU A 153 -10.10 -8.08 -15.67
C LEU A 153 -8.96 -8.10 -16.68
N THR A 154 -7.77 -7.72 -16.25
CA THR A 154 -6.55 -7.76 -17.05
C THR A 154 -5.54 -8.68 -16.39
N LEU A 155 -4.94 -9.60 -17.14
CA LEU A 155 -3.88 -10.49 -16.69
C LEU A 155 -2.61 -10.19 -17.48
N VAL A 156 -1.46 -10.16 -16.81
CA VAL A 156 -0.19 -9.88 -17.48
C VAL A 156 0.56 -11.18 -17.74
N SER A 157 0.82 -11.48 -19.01
CA SER A 157 1.64 -12.63 -19.40
C SER A 157 2.33 -12.45 -20.74
N ASP A 158 3.64 -12.71 -20.76
CA ASP A 158 4.45 -12.74 -21.98
C ASP A 158 4.62 -14.16 -22.56
N SER A 159 4.17 -15.20 -21.84
CA SER A 159 4.46 -16.61 -22.15
C SER A 159 3.23 -17.53 -22.07
N GLY A 160 2.02 -16.98 -21.99
CA GLY A 160 0.76 -17.71 -21.92
C GLY A 160 0.26 -17.99 -20.51
N ILE A 161 -0.72 -18.88 -20.37
CA ILE A 161 -1.40 -19.13 -19.08
C ILE A 161 -0.66 -20.19 -18.27
N GLY A 162 0.30 -19.73 -17.46
CA GLY A 162 1.01 -20.54 -16.48
C GLY A 162 0.40 -20.49 -15.07
N PRO A 163 1.02 -21.16 -14.08
CA PRO A 163 0.58 -21.19 -12.69
C PRO A 163 0.38 -19.80 -12.07
N GLY A 164 1.30 -18.87 -12.37
CA GLY A 164 1.21 -17.47 -11.93
C GLY A 164 -0.06 -16.78 -12.43
N VAL A 165 -0.43 -16.99 -13.69
CA VAL A 165 -1.66 -16.40 -14.25
C VAL A 165 -2.92 -16.99 -13.59
N LYS A 166 -2.91 -18.29 -13.26
CA LYS A 166 -4.05 -18.92 -12.58
C LYS A 166 -4.29 -18.35 -11.18
N ILE A 167 -3.23 -18.26 -10.37
CA ILE A 167 -3.33 -17.72 -9.01
C ILE A 167 -3.68 -16.23 -9.02
N THR A 168 -3.11 -15.45 -9.94
CA THR A 168 -3.51 -14.05 -10.16
C THR A 168 -4.99 -13.96 -10.50
N TYR A 169 -5.48 -14.77 -11.44
CA TYR A 169 -6.90 -14.73 -11.81
C TYR A 169 -7.83 -15.09 -10.64
N ALA A 170 -7.43 -15.98 -9.74
CA ALA A 170 -8.20 -16.27 -8.54
C ALA A 170 -8.33 -15.04 -7.61
N HIS A 171 -7.26 -14.25 -7.48
CA HIS A 171 -7.28 -12.98 -6.74
C HIS A 171 -8.17 -11.95 -7.44
N GLU A 172 -7.94 -11.70 -8.73
CA GLU A 172 -8.66 -10.65 -9.46
C GLU A 172 -10.15 -10.94 -9.59
N TYR A 173 -10.53 -12.21 -9.79
CA TYR A 173 -11.94 -12.59 -9.79
C TYR A 173 -12.59 -12.38 -8.41
N THR A 174 -11.83 -12.47 -7.32
CA THR A 174 -12.33 -12.12 -5.98
C THR A 174 -12.68 -10.64 -5.89
N HIS A 175 -11.89 -9.75 -6.48
CA HIS A 175 -12.26 -8.33 -6.56
C HIS A 175 -13.57 -8.09 -7.30
N ALA A 176 -13.81 -8.81 -8.40
CA ALA A 176 -15.07 -8.69 -9.10
C ALA A 176 -16.28 -9.21 -8.29
N LEU A 177 -16.10 -10.26 -7.48
CA LEU A 177 -17.11 -10.73 -6.51
C LEU A 177 -17.39 -9.68 -5.42
N GLN A 178 -16.32 -9.08 -4.88
CA GLN A 178 -16.40 -8.02 -3.87
C GLN A 178 -17.14 -6.80 -4.42
N ASP A 179 -16.77 -6.33 -5.61
CA ASP A 179 -17.39 -5.15 -6.20
C ASP A 179 -18.86 -5.34 -6.55
N LYS A 180 -19.25 -6.50 -7.10
CA LYS A 180 -20.66 -6.82 -7.29
C LYS A 180 -21.45 -6.77 -5.97
N THR A 181 -20.86 -7.26 -4.88
CA THR A 181 -21.57 -7.42 -3.61
C THR A 181 -21.58 -6.14 -2.77
N PHE A 182 -20.43 -5.49 -2.65
CA PHE A 182 -20.19 -4.39 -1.72
C PHE A 182 -20.06 -3.04 -2.39
N ARG A 183 -19.95 -2.99 -3.73
CA ARG A 183 -19.72 -1.77 -4.52
C ARG A 183 -18.48 -1.03 -4.02
N LEU A 184 -17.29 -1.44 -4.45
CA LEU A 184 -16.02 -1.01 -3.83
C LEU A 184 -15.83 0.52 -3.87
N ALA A 185 -16.33 1.20 -4.90
CA ALA A 185 -16.36 2.66 -4.97
C ALA A 185 -17.04 3.34 -3.75
N SER A 186 -17.94 2.65 -3.04
CA SER A 186 -18.59 3.16 -1.83
C SER A 186 -17.66 3.24 -0.61
N LEU A 187 -16.56 2.50 -0.63
CA LEU A 187 -15.56 2.51 0.45
C LEU A 187 -14.71 3.78 0.46
N GLN A 188 -14.81 4.64 -0.55
CA GLN A 188 -14.06 5.90 -0.64
C GLN A 188 -12.57 5.70 -0.35
N LEU A 189 -11.93 4.74 -1.03
CA LEU A 189 -10.50 4.40 -0.88
C LEU A 189 -9.55 5.53 -1.29
N TYR A 190 -10.12 6.70 -1.63
CA TYR A 190 -9.44 7.83 -2.21
C TYR A 190 -10.11 9.15 -1.76
N ALA A 191 -10.30 9.36 -0.46
CA ALA A 191 -10.63 10.68 0.07
C ALA A 191 -9.39 11.56 0.36
N VAL A 192 -9.52 12.85 0.06
CA VAL A 192 -8.46 13.83 0.33
C VAL A 192 -8.22 13.98 1.82
N GLY A 193 -6.97 13.77 2.23
CA GLY A 193 -6.53 14.00 3.60
C GLY A 193 -6.84 12.85 4.54
N GLU A 194 -7.16 11.67 4.04
CA GLU A 194 -7.59 10.50 4.80
C GLU A 194 -6.74 9.26 4.43
N ASP A 195 -5.47 9.46 4.07
CA ASP A 195 -4.62 8.42 3.50
C ASP A 195 -4.54 7.15 4.41
N ASP A 196 -4.49 7.30 5.74
CA ASP A 196 -4.55 6.18 6.71
C ASP A 196 -5.84 5.35 6.60
N ARG A 197 -6.99 6.01 6.62
CA ARG A 197 -8.29 5.35 6.56
C ARG A 197 -8.46 4.64 5.23
N ASP A 198 -8.01 5.27 4.16
CA ASP A 198 -8.06 4.74 2.81
C ASP A 198 -7.16 3.49 2.69
N LEU A 199 -5.95 3.54 3.23
CA LEU A 199 -5.05 2.38 3.33
C LEU A 199 -5.67 1.26 4.17
N ALA A 200 -6.32 1.57 5.29
CA ALA A 200 -7.00 0.59 6.13
C ALA A 200 -8.12 -0.14 5.39
N ARG A 201 -8.93 0.60 4.63
CA ARG A 201 -10.01 0.03 3.82
C ARG A 201 -9.48 -0.79 2.65
N LEU A 202 -8.41 -0.32 2.01
CA LEU A 202 -7.71 -1.10 0.98
C LEU A 202 -7.17 -2.41 1.54
N SER A 203 -6.62 -2.41 2.77
CA SER A 203 -6.19 -3.64 3.44
C SER A 203 -7.31 -4.65 3.68
N LEU A 204 -8.55 -4.21 3.93
CA LEU A 204 -9.68 -5.14 3.99
C LEU A 204 -9.96 -5.77 2.60
N VAL A 205 -9.97 -4.95 1.55
CA VAL A 205 -10.24 -5.40 0.16
C VAL A 205 -9.18 -6.40 -0.31
N GLU A 206 -7.92 -6.02 -0.21
CA GLU A 206 -6.78 -6.82 -0.65
C GLU A 206 -6.53 -8.02 0.26
N GLY A 207 -6.78 -7.87 1.57
CA GLY A 207 -6.70 -8.98 2.52
C GLY A 207 -7.69 -10.09 2.22
N ASP A 208 -8.92 -9.75 1.82
CA ASP A 208 -9.95 -10.73 1.46
C ASP A 208 -9.59 -11.44 0.15
N ALA A 209 -9.18 -10.70 -0.89
CA ALA A 209 -8.72 -11.29 -2.15
C ALA A 209 -7.48 -12.17 -1.97
N THR A 210 -6.50 -11.72 -1.20
CA THR A 210 -5.28 -12.49 -0.88
C THR A 210 -5.60 -13.76 -0.11
N THR A 211 -6.53 -13.69 0.85
CA THR A 211 -6.94 -14.88 1.65
C THR A 211 -7.62 -15.93 0.76
N VAL A 212 -8.51 -15.50 -0.13
CA VAL A 212 -9.18 -16.40 -1.08
C VAL A 212 -8.18 -16.98 -2.09
N MET A 213 -7.29 -16.14 -2.62
CA MET A 213 -6.21 -16.54 -3.54
C MET A 213 -5.33 -17.64 -2.91
N LEU A 214 -4.85 -17.43 -1.68
CA LEU A 214 -3.99 -18.40 -1.00
C LEU A 214 -4.73 -19.70 -0.71
N ARG A 215 -6.00 -19.62 -0.30
CA ARG A 215 -6.81 -20.81 -0.07
C ARG A 215 -7.04 -21.60 -1.36
N TRP A 216 -7.35 -20.89 -2.45
CA TRP A 216 -7.50 -21.48 -3.78
C TRP A 216 -6.21 -22.19 -4.24
N ALA A 217 -5.06 -21.55 -4.02
CA ALA A 217 -3.77 -22.12 -4.36
C ALA A 217 -3.50 -23.44 -3.61
N ILE A 218 -3.78 -23.47 -2.30
CA ILE A 218 -3.62 -24.66 -1.47
C ILE A 218 -4.55 -25.80 -1.92
N ASP A 219 -5.81 -25.50 -2.22
CA ASP A 219 -6.82 -26.51 -2.53
C ASP A 219 -6.73 -27.04 -3.97
N HIS A 220 -6.16 -26.26 -4.91
CA HIS A 220 -6.30 -26.54 -6.35
C HIS A 220 -5.01 -26.52 -7.17
N MET A 221 -3.88 -26.01 -6.64
CA MET A 221 -2.61 -26.09 -7.35
C MET A 221 -1.82 -27.33 -6.96
N THR A 222 -1.10 -27.89 -7.92
CA THR A 222 -0.14 -28.97 -7.65
C THR A 222 1.12 -28.43 -6.93
N PRO A 223 1.86 -29.27 -6.19
CA PRO A 223 3.13 -28.86 -5.59
C PRO A 223 4.12 -28.26 -6.60
N GLN A 224 4.14 -28.78 -7.84
CA GLN A 224 4.97 -28.28 -8.92
C GLN A 224 4.55 -26.89 -9.39
N GLU A 225 3.24 -26.63 -9.46
CA GLU A 225 2.71 -25.30 -9.80
C GLU A 225 3.04 -24.29 -8.70
N LEU A 226 2.86 -24.65 -7.43
CA LEU A 226 3.24 -23.82 -6.28
C LEU A 226 4.74 -23.51 -6.29
N LEU A 227 5.58 -24.52 -6.53
CA LEU A 227 7.02 -24.34 -6.66
C LEU A 227 7.35 -23.38 -7.83
N GLY A 228 6.68 -23.56 -8.97
CA GLY A 228 6.84 -22.71 -10.15
C GLY A 228 6.52 -21.24 -9.88
N VAL A 229 5.47 -20.94 -9.10
CA VAL A 229 5.17 -19.57 -8.66
C VAL A 229 6.24 -19.05 -7.70
N SER A 230 6.66 -19.85 -6.72
CA SER A 230 7.66 -19.43 -5.71
C SER A 230 9.06 -19.17 -6.29
N GLN A 231 9.37 -19.81 -7.43
CA GLN A 231 10.60 -19.68 -8.20
C GLN A 231 10.48 -18.69 -9.38
N GLY A 232 9.36 -17.98 -9.47
CA GLY A 232 9.14 -16.94 -10.47
C GLY A 232 10.21 -15.84 -10.40
N PRO A 233 10.35 -15.04 -11.48
CA PRO A 233 11.32 -13.96 -11.51
C PRO A 233 11.06 -12.98 -10.37
N VAL A 234 12.12 -12.61 -9.65
CA VAL A 234 12.05 -11.53 -8.67
C VAL A 234 12.08 -10.21 -9.44
N PRO A 235 11.13 -9.29 -9.20
CA PRO A 235 11.15 -8.00 -9.85
C PRO A 235 12.42 -7.20 -9.58
N ASP A 236 12.85 -6.40 -10.56
CA ASP A 236 13.93 -5.44 -10.36
C ASP A 236 13.44 -4.25 -9.52
N MET A 237 13.97 -4.15 -8.31
CA MET A 237 13.68 -3.06 -7.37
C MET A 237 14.80 -2.00 -7.34
N THR A 238 15.75 -2.06 -8.27
CA THR A 238 16.91 -1.16 -8.29
C THR A 238 16.47 0.31 -8.34
N GLY A 239 16.87 1.07 -7.32
CA GLY A 239 16.55 2.48 -7.20
C GLY A 239 15.14 2.81 -6.72
N ILE A 240 14.32 1.81 -6.40
CA ILE A 240 13.06 2.00 -5.66
C ILE A 240 13.37 2.05 -4.15
N PRO A 241 12.98 3.13 -3.43
CA PRO A 241 13.11 3.18 -1.99
C PRO A 241 12.33 2.05 -1.31
N ALA A 242 12.95 1.37 -0.34
CA ALA A 242 12.33 0.24 0.37
C ALA A 242 10.99 0.60 1.04
N TRP A 243 10.86 1.83 1.54
CA TRP A 243 9.62 2.31 2.16
C TRP A 243 8.41 2.28 1.21
N MET A 244 8.63 2.45 -0.10
CA MET A 244 7.55 2.35 -1.09
C MET A 244 7.07 0.92 -1.26
N VAL A 245 7.99 -0.03 -1.17
CA VAL A 245 7.64 -1.46 -1.21
C VAL A 245 6.92 -1.84 0.09
N ASP A 246 7.42 -1.39 1.24
CA ASP A 246 6.79 -1.61 2.53
C ASP A 246 5.35 -1.08 2.56
N GLU A 247 5.10 0.14 2.08
CA GLU A 247 3.77 0.74 1.98
C GLU A 247 2.85 -0.05 1.04
N LEU A 248 3.38 -0.43 -0.13
CA LEU A 248 2.63 -1.17 -1.15
C LEU A 248 2.25 -2.59 -0.66
N GLU A 249 3.02 -3.20 0.23
CA GLU A 249 2.75 -4.54 0.77
C GLU A 249 1.72 -4.56 1.93
N VAL A 250 1.46 -3.43 2.59
CA VAL A 250 0.56 -3.36 3.76
C VAL A 250 -0.82 -3.96 3.46
N PRO A 251 -1.51 -3.60 2.36
CA PRO A 251 -2.85 -4.11 2.08
C PRO A 251 -2.94 -5.62 1.96
N TYR A 252 -1.89 -6.26 1.44
CA TYR A 252 -1.88 -7.69 1.19
C TYR A 252 -1.46 -8.46 2.44
N THR A 253 -0.44 -7.95 3.15
CA THR A 253 0.17 -8.67 4.28
C THR A 253 -0.63 -8.46 5.56
N ALA A 254 -0.71 -7.22 6.05
CA ALA A 254 -1.48 -6.89 7.24
C ALA A 254 -2.99 -7.10 7.00
N GLY A 255 -3.46 -6.81 5.78
CA GLY A 255 -4.84 -7.08 5.38
C GLY A 255 -5.20 -8.57 5.44
N ALA A 256 -4.37 -9.47 4.90
CA ALA A 256 -4.65 -10.91 4.97
C ALA A 256 -4.63 -11.42 6.41
N GLN A 257 -3.73 -10.90 7.26
CA GLN A 257 -3.73 -11.23 8.69
C GLN A 257 -5.00 -10.78 9.39
N PHE A 258 -5.47 -9.57 9.09
CA PHE A 258 -6.73 -9.03 9.59
C PHE A 258 -7.94 -9.87 9.14
N VAL A 259 -8.03 -10.22 7.86
CA VAL A 259 -9.10 -11.06 7.31
C VAL A 259 -9.05 -12.47 7.87
N ALA A 260 -7.87 -13.06 8.05
CA ALA A 260 -7.72 -14.37 8.69
C ALA A 260 -8.31 -14.37 10.11
N ARG A 261 -8.14 -13.28 10.88
CA ARG A 261 -8.76 -13.13 12.21
C ARG A 261 -10.28 -12.99 12.12
N LEU A 262 -10.81 -12.26 11.14
CA LEU A 262 -12.25 -12.19 10.89
C LEU A 262 -12.83 -13.58 10.58
N VAL A 263 -12.22 -14.32 9.66
CA VAL A 263 -12.63 -15.69 9.30
C VAL A 263 -12.56 -16.62 10.52
N ALA A 264 -11.51 -16.54 11.33
CA ALA A 264 -11.39 -17.33 12.55
C ALA A 264 -12.48 -17.00 13.59
N SER A 265 -12.94 -15.75 13.64
CA SER A 265 -13.95 -15.30 14.62
C SER A 265 -15.40 -15.59 14.22
N GLY A 266 -15.71 -15.60 12.91
CA GLY A 266 -17.10 -15.68 12.45
C GLY A 266 -17.24 -16.02 10.97
N GLY A 267 -16.24 -16.67 10.38
CA GLY A 267 -16.21 -17.09 8.97
C GLY A 267 -16.33 -15.91 8.00
N TRP A 268 -16.74 -16.21 6.76
CA TRP A 268 -16.94 -15.19 5.73
C TRP A 268 -18.01 -14.17 6.07
N SER A 269 -19.00 -14.51 6.92
CA SER A 269 -20.00 -13.54 7.38
C SER A 269 -19.39 -12.40 8.21
N ALA A 270 -18.31 -12.66 8.96
CA ALA A 270 -17.57 -11.62 9.67
C ALA A 270 -16.82 -10.69 8.70
N VAL A 271 -16.27 -11.26 7.62
CA VAL A 271 -15.63 -10.49 6.53
C VAL A 271 -16.65 -9.61 5.82
N ASP A 272 -17.81 -10.16 5.46
CA ASP A 272 -18.90 -9.40 4.84
C ASP A 272 -19.43 -8.29 5.75
N ALA A 273 -19.47 -8.54 7.06
CA ALA A 273 -19.81 -7.52 8.06
C ALA A 273 -18.76 -6.41 8.07
N ALA A 274 -17.47 -6.74 7.94
CA ALA A 274 -16.41 -5.76 7.85
C ALA A 274 -16.52 -4.86 6.61
N PHE A 275 -16.96 -5.38 5.46
CA PHE A 275 -17.25 -4.51 4.29
C PHE A 275 -18.38 -3.51 4.53
N ARG A 276 -19.38 -3.85 5.35
CA ARG A 276 -20.46 -2.92 5.77
C ARG A 276 -20.02 -1.96 6.87
N ALA A 277 -18.99 -2.33 7.61
CA ALA A 277 -18.50 -1.64 8.79
C ALA A 277 -16.95 -1.56 8.74
N PRO A 278 -16.38 -0.90 7.72
CA PRO A 278 -14.96 -1.00 7.41
C PRO A 278 -14.07 -0.44 8.53
N PRO A 279 -12.80 -0.87 8.59
CA PRO A 279 -11.83 -0.30 9.51
C PRO A 279 -11.66 1.20 9.26
N ALA A 280 -11.43 1.95 10.34
CA ALA A 280 -11.29 3.40 10.34
C ALA A 280 -9.84 3.87 10.24
N SER A 281 -8.87 3.00 10.54
CA SER A 281 -7.44 3.30 10.56
C SER A 281 -6.59 2.06 10.35
N THR A 282 -5.33 2.24 9.93
CA THR A 282 -4.38 1.12 9.83
C THR A 282 -4.06 0.52 11.18
N GLU A 283 -4.20 1.27 12.27
CA GLU A 283 -4.15 0.74 13.64
C GLU A 283 -5.18 -0.39 13.85
N GLN A 284 -6.41 -0.24 13.36
CA GLN A 284 -7.42 -1.31 13.46
C GLN A 284 -7.09 -2.54 12.60
N ILE A 285 -6.35 -2.36 11.51
CA ILE A 285 -5.85 -3.48 10.69
C ILE A 285 -4.73 -4.22 11.43
N LEU A 286 -3.82 -3.50 12.07
CA LEU A 286 -2.67 -4.05 12.80
C LEU A 286 -3.10 -4.68 14.14
N HIS A 287 -4.12 -4.11 14.80
CA HIS A 287 -4.59 -4.48 16.13
C HIS A 287 -6.09 -4.84 16.08
N TYR A 288 -6.36 -6.13 15.86
CA TYR A 288 -7.72 -6.64 15.65
C TYR A 288 -8.70 -6.31 16.79
N ASP A 289 -8.22 -6.28 18.04
CA ASP A 289 -9.03 -5.92 19.20
C ASP A 289 -9.55 -4.48 19.14
N LYS A 290 -8.80 -3.55 18.53
CA LYS A 290 -9.22 -2.16 18.29
C LYS A 290 -10.32 -2.06 17.23
N TYR A 291 -10.29 -2.94 16.23
CA TYR A 291 -11.40 -3.08 15.27
C TYR A 291 -12.67 -3.62 15.96
N VAL A 292 -12.54 -4.66 16.79
CA VAL A 292 -13.66 -5.28 17.51
C VAL A 292 -14.28 -4.30 18.51
N SER A 293 -13.46 -3.53 19.24
CA SER A 293 -13.92 -2.51 20.18
C SER A 293 -14.40 -1.22 19.50
N ARG A 294 -14.19 -1.10 18.18
CA ARG A 294 -14.55 0.06 17.36
C ARG A 294 -13.87 1.34 17.84
N GLN A 295 -12.62 1.25 18.28
CA GLN A 295 -11.82 2.40 18.71
C GLN A 295 -11.65 3.38 17.54
N ALA A 296 -12.26 4.56 17.64
CA ALA A 296 -12.12 5.58 16.61
C ALA A 296 -10.79 6.32 16.74
N PRO A 297 -10.15 6.73 15.63
CA PRO A 297 -8.99 7.60 15.68
C PRO A 297 -9.30 8.91 16.40
N VAL A 298 -8.37 9.36 17.24
CA VAL A 298 -8.38 10.64 17.92
C VAL A 298 -8.33 11.75 16.87
N LYS A 299 -9.26 12.71 16.97
CA LYS A 299 -9.28 13.88 16.11
C LYS A 299 -8.15 14.83 16.50
N VAL A 300 -7.20 15.01 15.60
CA VAL A 300 -6.07 15.92 15.76
C VAL A 300 -6.27 17.15 14.88
N ALA A 301 -5.92 18.34 15.39
CA ALA A 301 -5.97 19.57 14.61
C ALA A 301 -4.77 19.66 13.65
N ALA A 302 -5.02 20.05 12.40
CA ALA A 302 -3.95 20.27 11.43
C ALA A 302 -3.06 21.45 11.86
N PRO A 303 -1.72 21.29 11.86
CA PRO A 303 -0.81 22.41 12.14
C PRO A 303 -0.97 23.54 11.13
N ALA A 304 -1.10 24.79 11.59
CA ALA A 304 -1.17 25.99 10.73
C ALA A 304 0.23 26.47 10.28
N LEU A 305 0.96 25.59 9.59
CA LEU A 305 2.39 25.74 9.26
C LEU A 305 2.73 26.97 8.41
N ALA A 306 2.00 27.25 7.33
CA ALA A 306 2.24 28.43 6.50
C ALA A 306 1.96 29.72 7.28
N SER A 307 0.94 29.74 8.13
CA SER A 307 0.67 30.89 8.99
C SER A 307 1.83 31.13 9.98
N ALA A 308 2.32 30.06 10.62
CA ALA A 308 3.48 30.10 11.50
C ALA A 308 4.75 30.63 10.82
N LEU A 309 4.97 30.22 9.56
CA LEU A 309 6.17 30.57 8.80
C LEU A 309 6.09 31.92 8.06
N GLY A 310 4.88 32.46 7.88
CA GLY A 310 4.63 33.80 7.35
C GLY A 310 4.61 33.89 5.81
N GLY A 311 4.81 35.11 5.30
CA GLY A 311 4.67 35.41 3.87
C GLY A 311 5.57 34.56 2.96
N GLY A 312 5.01 34.09 1.85
CA GLY A 312 5.73 33.31 0.82
C GLY A 312 5.70 31.79 1.02
N TRP A 313 5.07 31.29 2.09
CA TRP A 313 4.85 29.86 2.31
C TRP A 313 3.53 29.40 1.74
N ARG A 314 3.51 28.18 1.19
CA ARG A 314 2.32 27.53 0.63
C ARG A 314 2.25 26.11 1.13
N GLU A 315 1.15 25.80 1.83
CA GLU A 315 0.85 24.45 2.30
C GLU A 315 0.35 23.55 1.16
N VAL A 316 0.65 22.27 1.31
CA VAL A 316 -0.10 21.20 0.66
C VAL A 316 -1.26 20.77 1.58
N PRO A 317 -2.31 20.14 1.04
CA PRO A 317 -3.41 19.65 1.87
C PRO A 317 -2.92 18.77 3.03
N ALA A 318 -3.51 19.00 4.20
CA ALA A 318 -3.24 18.22 5.40
C ALA A 318 -3.71 16.77 5.23
N ASP A 319 -2.99 15.83 5.83
CA ASP A 319 -3.26 14.40 5.73
C ASP A 319 -3.21 13.69 7.09
N THR A 320 -3.77 12.48 7.13
CA THR A 320 -3.65 11.54 8.26
C THR A 320 -2.87 10.34 7.77
N MET A 321 -1.76 10.03 8.43
CA MET A 321 -0.77 9.07 7.94
C MET A 321 -0.95 7.69 8.57
N GLY A 322 -1.33 7.63 9.85
CA GLY A 322 -1.64 6.36 10.50
C GLY A 322 -0.45 5.62 11.07
N GLU A 323 -0.74 4.62 11.91
CA GLU A 323 0.28 3.78 12.55
C GLU A 323 1.21 3.09 11.53
N ALA A 324 0.63 2.49 10.47
CA ALA A 324 1.42 1.80 9.47
C ALA A 324 2.44 2.73 8.81
N MET A 325 2.03 3.96 8.48
CA MET A 325 2.91 4.91 7.83
C MET A 325 3.93 5.54 8.79
N VAL A 326 3.60 5.71 10.08
CA VAL A 326 4.59 6.08 11.11
C VAL A 326 5.69 5.01 11.17
N ARG A 327 5.32 3.73 11.21
CA ARG A 327 6.28 2.61 11.18
C ARG A 327 7.14 2.62 9.92
N ILE A 328 6.53 2.76 8.73
CA ILE A 328 7.24 2.80 7.44
C ILE A 328 8.19 4.00 7.38
N TRP A 329 7.74 5.16 7.84
CA TRP A 329 8.55 6.37 7.86
C TRP A 329 9.78 6.21 8.77
N LEU A 330 9.62 5.69 9.99
CA LEU A 330 10.74 5.39 10.89
C LEU A 330 11.73 4.41 10.26
N ARG A 331 11.24 3.35 9.60
CA ARG A 331 12.10 2.42 8.84
C ARG A 331 12.84 3.10 7.69
N GLY A 332 12.16 3.98 6.96
CA GLY A 332 12.73 4.81 5.90
C GLY A 332 13.86 5.73 6.39
N LEU A 333 13.82 6.11 7.68
CA LEU A 333 14.89 6.86 8.35
C LEU A 333 15.98 5.96 8.98
N GLY A 334 15.92 4.65 8.77
CA GLY A 334 16.93 3.68 9.21
C GLY A 334 16.71 3.12 10.61
N VAL A 335 15.50 3.20 11.16
CA VAL A 335 15.12 2.50 12.40
C VAL A 335 14.90 1.01 12.08
N ALA A 336 15.41 0.12 12.94
CA ALA A 336 15.18 -1.32 12.81
C ALA A 336 13.68 -1.65 12.90
N GLN A 337 13.24 -2.73 12.24
CA GLN A 337 11.82 -3.07 12.11
C GLN A 337 11.08 -3.15 13.46
N ASP A 338 11.61 -3.90 14.42
CA ASP A 338 10.95 -4.12 15.72
C ASP A 338 10.90 -2.82 16.55
N GLU A 339 11.96 -2.00 16.45
CA GLU A 339 12.01 -0.70 17.11
C GLU A 339 11.02 0.29 16.48
N ALA A 340 10.89 0.29 15.15
CA ALA A 340 9.94 1.13 14.44
C ALA A 340 8.49 0.71 14.72
N GLN A 341 8.23 -0.61 14.86
CA GLN A 341 6.93 -1.12 15.26
C GLN A 341 6.57 -0.65 16.66
N GLY A 342 7.42 -0.90 17.66
CA GLY A 342 7.12 -0.46 19.03
C GLY A 342 7.03 1.06 19.18
N ALA A 343 7.73 1.84 18.35
CA ALA A 343 7.64 3.30 18.36
C ALA A 343 6.39 3.85 17.67
N ALA A 344 5.76 3.09 16.78
CA ALA A 344 4.51 3.47 16.12
C ALA A 344 3.28 2.94 16.88
N GLU A 345 3.43 1.82 17.60
CA GLU A 345 2.39 1.22 18.42
C GLU A 345 1.81 2.21 19.42
N GLY A 346 0.49 2.19 19.57
CA GLY A 346 -0.24 3.16 20.38
C GLY A 346 -0.43 4.52 19.71
N TRP A 347 -0.20 4.64 18.40
CA TRP A 347 -0.69 5.77 17.61
C TRP A 347 -2.21 5.90 17.81
N GLY A 348 -2.69 7.05 18.26
CA GLY A 348 -4.14 7.27 18.45
C GLY A 348 -4.78 8.09 17.32
N GLY A 349 -4.00 8.89 16.58
CA GLY A 349 -4.49 9.80 15.55
C GLY A 349 -3.43 10.81 15.15
N ASP A 350 -3.51 11.38 13.95
CA ASP A 350 -2.57 12.43 13.54
C ASP A 350 -3.08 13.39 12.46
N ARG A 351 -2.37 14.50 12.32
CA ARG A 351 -2.41 15.38 11.16
C ARG A 351 -1.03 15.86 10.76
N VAL A 352 -0.67 15.67 9.49
CA VAL A 352 0.56 16.17 8.88
C VAL A 352 0.27 17.26 7.85
N VAL A 353 1.09 18.31 7.87
CA VAL A 353 1.06 19.41 6.89
C VAL A 353 2.48 19.67 6.44
N ALA A 354 2.69 19.72 5.13
CA ALA A 354 3.94 20.18 4.54
C ALA A 354 3.74 21.50 3.79
N ALA A 355 4.82 22.26 3.66
CA ALA A 355 4.80 23.54 2.97
C ALA A 355 6.08 23.74 2.16
N SER A 356 5.94 24.40 1.01
CA SER A 356 7.06 24.96 0.26
C SER A 356 7.15 26.46 0.53
N GLY A 357 8.38 26.98 0.54
CA GLY A 357 8.68 28.37 0.89
C GLY A 357 9.68 29.01 -0.07
N PRO A 358 10.05 30.27 0.21
CA PRO A 358 10.97 31.05 -0.62
C PRO A 358 12.33 30.35 -0.83
N GLY A 359 12.94 30.54 -2.00
CA GLY A 359 14.26 29.98 -2.30
C GLY A 359 14.30 28.44 -2.34
N GLY A 360 13.15 27.78 -2.51
CA GLY A 360 13.06 26.31 -2.50
C GLY A 360 13.10 25.71 -1.10
N ALA A 361 12.83 26.50 -0.06
CA ALA A 361 12.69 26.02 1.31
C ALA A 361 11.50 25.04 1.44
N SER A 362 11.61 24.12 2.39
CA SER A 362 10.55 23.16 2.69
C SER A 362 10.42 22.97 4.19
N ALA A 363 9.19 22.69 4.65
CA ALA A 363 8.90 22.36 6.03
C ALA A 363 7.77 21.33 6.10
N VAL A 364 7.75 20.55 7.18
CA VAL A 364 6.63 19.69 7.57
C VAL A 364 6.42 19.83 9.08
N ALA A 365 5.16 19.86 9.47
CA ALA A 365 4.71 19.76 10.85
C ALA A 365 3.73 18.58 10.94
N TRP A 366 3.99 17.67 11.87
CA TRP A 366 3.20 16.47 12.09
C TRP A 366 2.81 16.40 13.55
N HIS A 367 1.52 16.60 13.80
CA HIS A 367 0.91 16.50 15.12
C HIS A 367 0.38 15.08 15.30
N LEU A 368 0.88 14.35 16.29
CA LEU A 368 0.50 12.98 16.61
C LEU A 368 -0.10 12.91 18.01
N ALA A 369 -1.21 12.20 18.14
CA ALA A 369 -1.82 11.79 19.39
C ALA A 369 -1.53 10.31 19.66
N TRP A 370 -1.44 9.95 20.94
CA TRP A 370 -1.04 8.62 21.41
C TRP A 370 -2.07 8.05 22.40
N ASP A 371 -2.21 6.72 22.42
CA ASP A 371 -3.15 5.97 23.25
C ASP A 371 -2.77 5.95 24.74
N ALA A 372 -1.48 6.04 25.04
CA ALA A 372 -0.97 6.20 26.39
C ALA A 372 0.24 7.14 26.43
N PRO A 373 0.56 7.73 27.61
CA PRO A 373 1.79 8.51 27.77
C PRO A 373 3.08 7.71 27.52
N GLY A 374 3.02 6.38 27.73
CA GLY A 374 4.13 5.47 27.44
C GLY A 374 4.48 5.46 25.95
N ASP A 375 3.47 5.41 25.08
CA ASP A 375 3.62 5.34 23.63
C ASP A 375 4.25 6.64 23.09
N ALA A 376 3.76 7.79 23.55
CA ALA A 376 4.35 9.10 23.25
C ALA A 376 5.84 9.17 23.65
N THR A 377 6.18 8.62 24.81
CA THR A 377 7.55 8.57 25.31
C THR A 377 8.43 7.64 24.47
N GLN A 378 7.90 6.48 24.08
CA GLN A 378 8.61 5.50 23.26
C GLN A 378 8.90 6.05 21.87
N PHE A 379 7.90 6.65 21.21
CA PHE A 379 8.07 7.37 19.96
C PHE A 379 9.14 8.47 20.08
N ALA A 380 9.04 9.31 21.11
CA ALA A 380 9.98 10.42 21.30
C ALA A 380 11.42 9.94 21.46
N LYS A 381 11.66 8.88 22.23
CA LYS A 381 12.99 8.27 22.42
C LYS A 381 13.56 7.73 21.10
N THR A 382 12.74 7.06 20.30
CA THR A 382 13.16 6.54 18.99
C THR A 382 13.46 7.68 18.02
N TYR A 383 12.57 8.66 17.92
CA TYR A 383 12.74 9.80 17.04
C TYR A 383 13.98 10.64 17.40
N GLN A 384 14.22 10.93 18.69
CA GLN A 384 15.39 11.68 19.14
C GLN A 384 16.72 11.00 18.79
N ARG A 385 16.78 9.67 18.83
CA ARG A 385 17.99 8.92 18.45
C ARG A 385 18.32 9.06 16.96
N ILE A 386 17.30 9.16 16.10
CA ILE A 386 17.51 9.29 14.66
C ILE A 386 17.52 10.74 14.17
N ALA A 387 17.08 11.71 14.98
CA ALA A 387 16.99 13.11 14.58
C ALA A 387 18.32 13.66 14.02
N GLY A 388 19.45 13.25 14.60
CA GLY A 388 20.78 13.63 14.11
C GLY A 388 21.21 12.99 12.77
N ARG A 389 20.48 11.99 12.29
CA ARG A 389 20.70 11.31 10.99
C ARG A 389 19.79 11.86 9.90
N ILE A 390 18.74 12.59 10.27
CA ILE A 390 17.84 13.26 9.32
C ILE A 390 18.63 14.39 8.64
N LYS A 391 18.62 14.43 7.30
CA LYS A 391 19.33 15.46 6.53
C LYS A 391 18.73 16.86 6.66
N LEU A 392 17.49 16.93 7.13
CA LEU A 392 16.75 18.16 7.43
C LEU A 392 16.97 18.55 8.89
N ALA A 393 16.84 19.84 9.18
CA ALA A 393 16.72 20.27 10.57
C ALA A 393 15.42 19.69 11.14
N ALA A 394 15.48 19.11 12.34
CA ALA A 394 14.37 18.39 12.93
C ALA A 394 14.23 18.71 14.43
N ARG A 395 12.98 18.81 14.90
CA ARG A 395 12.63 18.98 16.31
C ARG A 395 11.39 18.15 16.63
N LEU A 396 11.43 17.47 17.77
CA LEU A 396 10.24 16.90 18.40
C LEU A 396 9.90 17.72 19.63
N VAL A 397 8.64 18.09 19.76
CA VAL A 397 8.10 18.90 20.85
C VAL A 397 6.96 18.13 21.51
N PRO A 398 7.00 17.85 22.81
CA PRO A 398 5.81 17.37 23.52
C PRO A 398 4.82 18.53 23.65
N LEU A 399 3.58 18.33 23.17
CA LEU A 399 2.47 19.27 23.35
C LEU A 399 1.70 18.95 24.63
N SER A 400 1.56 17.66 24.95
CA SER A 400 1.02 17.15 26.22
C SER A 400 1.73 15.84 26.60
N ASN A 401 1.22 15.12 27.60
CA ASN A 401 1.74 13.77 27.90
C ASN A 401 1.32 12.71 26.86
N ARG A 402 0.37 13.01 25.96
CA ARG A 402 -0.14 12.10 24.93
C ARG A 402 -0.13 12.72 23.52
N GLU A 403 0.47 13.88 23.34
CA GLU A 403 0.55 14.55 22.04
C GLU A 403 1.97 15.05 21.77
N THR A 404 2.46 14.79 20.56
CA THR A 404 3.77 15.22 20.09
C THR A 404 3.65 15.97 18.77
N LEU A 405 4.53 16.94 18.58
CA LEU A 405 4.70 17.68 17.34
C LEU A 405 6.10 17.43 16.78
N VAL A 406 6.17 16.83 15.61
CA VAL A 406 7.41 16.71 14.83
C VAL A 406 7.45 17.86 13.82
N VAL A 407 8.52 18.64 13.83
CA VAL A 407 8.79 19.67 12.84
C VAL A 407 10.10 19.35 12.14
N GLN A 408 10.08 19.29 10.80
CA GLN A 408 11.30 19.19 10.00
C GLN A 408 11.31 20.28 8.93
N ALA A 409 12.49 20.83 8.63
CA ALA A 409 12.61 21.84 7.60
C ALA A 409 14.01 21.90 6.97
N SER A 410 14.11 22.64 5.88
CA SER A 410 15.37 22.88 5.16
C SER A 410 16.41 23.68 5.96
N SER A 411 16.05 24.31 7.09
CA SER A 411 16.99 24.98 8.00
C SER A 411 16.50 25.04 9.44
N THR A 412 17.42 25.16 10.39
CA THR A 412 17.12 25.28 11.83
C THR A 412 16.27 26.51 12.14
N ALA A 413 16.53 27.65 11.46
CA ALA A 413 15.75 28.87 11.66
C ALA A 413 14.25 28.70 11.31
N ILE A 414 13.94 27.88 10.29
CA ILE A 414 12.56 27.56 9.92
C ILE A 414 11.92 26.67 10.99
N VAL A 415 12.66 25.66 11.48
CA VAL A 415 12.19 24.80 12.58
C VAL A 415 11.89 25.62 13.83
N ASP A 416 12.81 26.50 14.24
CA ASP A 416 12.65 27.30 15.45
C ASP A 416 11.44 28.23 15.37
N ARG A 417 11.21 28.85 14.21
CA ARG A 417 10.03 29.67 13.95
C ARG A 417 8.74 28.87 14.00
N ALA A 418 8.68 27.72 13.33
CA ALA A 418 7.50 26.86 13.32
C ALA A 418 7.18 26.34 14.74
N VAL A 419 8.20 25.88 15.47
CA VAL A 419 8.03 25.40 16.85
C VAL A 419 7.55 26.51 17.79
N ALA A 420 8.08 27.72 17.68
CA ALA A 420 7.68 28.84 18.52
C ALA A 420 6.21 29.26 18.32
N ALA A 421 5.63 29.00 17.14
CA ALA A 421 4.27 29.38 16.78
C ALA A 421 3.24 28.24 16.89
N LEU A 422 3.68 26.98 16.83
CA LEU A 422 2.81 25.80 16.84
C LEU A 422 2.74 25.08 18.20
N ARG A 423 3.67 25.39 19.12
CA ARG A 423 3.61 24.95 20.52
C ARG A 423 2.66 25.84 21.31
#